data_AF-A0A9N9MU98-F1
#
_entry.id   AF-A0A9N9MU98-F1
#
_cell.length_a   1.000
_cell.length_b   1.000
_cell.length_c   1.000
_cell.angle_alpha   90.00
_cell.angle_beta   90.00
_cell.angle_gamma   90.00
#
_symmetry.space_group_name_H-M   'P 1'
#
loop_
_entity.id
_entity.type
_entity.pdbx_description
1 polymer ?
#
loop_
_entity_poly.entity_id
_entity_poly.type
_entity_poly.pdbx_seq_one_letter_code
_entity_poly.pdbx_strand_id
1 'polypeptide(L)'
;MNESQLNQIYLRGYLHNNINNITDGLFKATKGNYGFFATGHVARKQFWKISGYKCKYEIMEIPIHSTINTVAFPMSLTSPYRKAINLGLIKMTESGVHDYITSLISPALPKCDQQTLYQSARLNDLITSFGLLGLGILAAVTAVSLECFWKKRKLVLDKLKGKTMIDHNFEFVH
;
A
#
# COMPACT_ATOMS: atom_id res chain seq x y z
N MET A 1 10.36 1.65 -7.82
CA MET A 1 11.24 2.45 -6.93
C MET A 1 12.31 3.09 -7.82
N ASN A 2 12.67 4.36 -7.60
CA ASN A 2 13.70 5.03 -8.40
C ASN A 2 15.10 4.63 -7.89
N GLU A 3 16.06 4.37 -8.79
CA GLU A 3 17.38 3.83 -8.41
C GLU A 3 18.17 4.74 -7.47
N SER A 4 18.05 6.05 -7.67
CA SER A 4 18.70 7.06 -6.82
C SER A 4 18.20 7.03 -5.37
N GLN A 5 16.90 6.84 -5.16
CA GLN A 5 16.30 6.70 -3.84
C GLN A 5 16.73 5.40 -3.15
N LEU A 6 16.81 4.31 -3.91
CA LEU A 6 17.26 3.02 -3.40
C LEU A 6 18.72 3.10 -2.93
N ASN A 7 19.58 3.74 -3.71
CA ASN A 7 20.99 3.93 -3.37
C ASN A 7 21.15 4.76 -2.08
N GLN A 8 20.35 5.82 -1.90
CA GLN A 8 20.36 6.60 -0.66
C GLN A 8 19.92 5.79 0.56
N ILE A 9 18.90 4.94 0.42
CA ILE A 9 18.43 4.05 1.49
C ILE A 9 19.52 3.04 1.87
N TYR A 10 20.19 2.47 0.87
CA TYR A 10 21.30 1.54 1.05
C TYR A 10 22.48 2.20 1.78
N LEU A 11 22.93 3.37 1.30
CA LEU A 11 24.03 4.13 1.91
C LEU A 11 23.73 4.55 3.34
N ARG A 12 22.49 4.95 3.64
CA ARG A 12 22.06 5.23 5.02
C ARG A 12 22.13 3.98 5.90
N GLY A 13 21.68 2.85 5.38
CA GLY A 13 21.78 1.56 6.05
C GLY A 13 23.21 1.19 6.39
N TYR A 14 24.11 1.37 5.44
CA TYR A 14 25.53 1.02 5.56
C TYR A 14 26.29 1.96 6.51
N LEU A 15 26.14 3.28 6.33
CA LEU A 15 26.90 4.28 7.08
C LEU A 15 26.34 4.54 8.49
N HIS A 16 25.02 4.42 8.69
CA HIS A 16 24.36 4.71 9.97
C HIS A 16 23.91 3.44 10.69
N ASN A 17 24.67 2.35 10.57
CA ASN A 17 24.38 1.07 11.20
C ASN A 17 24.76 1.06 12.69
N ASN A 18 24.14 1.93 13.48
CA ASN A 18 24.37 2.02 14.92
C ASN A 18 23.29 1.25 15.70
N ILE A 19 23.05 -0.01 15.29
CA ILE A 19 21.99 -0.84 15.85
C ILE A 19 22.60 -2.13 16.37
N ASN A 20 22.53 -2.32 17.69
CA ASN A 20 23.05 -3.52 18.36
C ASN A 20 22.04 -4.68 18.36
N ASN A 21 20.76 -4.41 18.08
CA ASN A 21 19.69 -5.41 18.12
C ASN A 21 18.95 -5.48 16.78
N ILE A 22 18.87 -6.69 16.22
CA ILE A 22 18.19 -6.98 14.95
C ILE A 22 16.73 -6.50 14.97
N THR A 23 16.07 -6.59 16.13
CA THR A 23 14.67 -6.18 16.31
C THR A 23 14.47 -4.69 16.04
N ASP A 24 15.34 -3.86 16.60
CA ASP A 24 15.27 -2.41 16.48
C ASP A 24 15.60 -1.96 15.06
N GLY A 25 16.54 -2.65 14.41
CA GLY A 25 16.91 -2.39 13.01
C GLY A 25 15.79 -2.72 12.04
N LEU A 26 15.09 -3.83 12.28
CA LEU A 26 13.90 -4.20 11.51
C LEU A 26 12.76 -3.21 11.74
N PHE A 27 12.52 -2.78 12.98
CA PHE A 27 11.50 -1.77 13.28
C PHE A 27 11.84 -0.38 12.72
N LYS A 28 13.12 -0.06 12.54
CA LYS A 28 13.54 1.16 11.85
C LYS A 28 13.32 1.04 10.34
N ALA A 29 13.56 -0.14 9.77
CA ALA A 29 13.29 -0.41 8.36
C ALA A 29 11.79 -0.32 8.02
N THR A 30 10.88 -0.72 8.92
CA THR A 30 9.42 -0.58 8.70
C THR A 30 8.95 0.87 8.63
N LYS A 31 9.67 1.81 9.25
CA LYS A 31 9.36 3.25 9.20
C LYS A 31 9.75 3.90 7.85
N GLY A 32 10.38 3.15 6.95
CA GLY A 32 10.86 3.63 5.67
C GLY A 32 12.17 4.43 5.77
N ASN A 33 12.74 4.76 4.61
CA ASN A 33 13.97 5.57 4.47
C ASN A 33 15.26 4.96 5.06
N TYR A 34 15.25 3.69 5.44
CA TYR A 34 16.38 2.99 6.05
C TYR A 34 16.46 1.54 5.55
N GLY A 35 17.62 1.15 5.02
CA GLY A 35 17.93 -0.23 4.67
C GLY A 35 18.63 -0.92 5.84
N PHE A 36 18.21 -2.13 6.20
CA PHE A 36 18.85 -2.91 7.27
C PHE A 36 19.45 -4.20 6.71
N PHE A 37 20.71 -4.45 7.04
CA PHE A 37 21.43 -5.66 6.60
C PHE A 37 21.45 -6.68 7.73
N ALA A 38 20.87 -7.85 7.47
CA ALA A 38 20.90 -8.98 8.39
C ALA A 38 20.84 -10.29 7.60
N THR A 39 21.22 -11.39 8.26
CA THR A 39 21.08 -12.73 7.69
C THR A 39 19.59 -13.07 7.50
N GLY A 40 19.24 -13.57 6.31
CA GLY A 40 17.84 -13.77 5.93
C GLY A 40 17.06 -14.64 6.93
N HIS A 41 17.66 -15.73 7.42
CA HIS A 41 17.03 -16.63 8.38
C HIS A 41 16.68 -15.96 9.72
N VAL A 42 17.60 -15.14 10.25
CA VAL A 42 17.41 -14.45 11.53
C VAL A 42 16.44 -13.29 11.37
N ALA A 43 16.60 -12.52 10.29
CA ALA A 43 15.73 -11.38 9.97
C ALA A 43 14.28 -11.82 9.78
N ARG A 44 14.03 -12.87 8.98
CA ARG A 44 12.68 -13.42 8.74
C ARG A 44 12.04 -13.91 10.03
N LYS A 45 12.76 -14.67 10.85
CA LYS A 45 12.25 -15.17 12.14
C LYS A 45 11.90 -14.03 13.10
N GLN A 46 12.73 -13.00 13.16
CA GLN A 46 12.48 -11.85 14.03
C GLN A 46 11.34 -10.98 13.50
N PHE A 47 11.22 -10.83 12.18
CA PHE A 47 10.10 -10.16 11.53
C PHE A 47 8.77 -10.81 11.87
N TRP A 48 8.69 -12.14 11.77
CA TRP A 48 7.52 -12.92 12.17
C TRP A 48 7.07 -12.61 13.60
N LYS A 49 8.02 -12.51 14.54
CA LYS A 49 7.75 -12.15 15.94
C LYS A 49 7.24 -10.72 16.09
N ILE A 50 7.91 -9.73 15.49
CA ILE A 50 7.54 -8.30 15.59
C ILE A 50 6.16 -8.05 14.98
N SER A 51 5.88 -8.70 13.86
CA SER A 51 4.59 -8.56 13.17
C SER A 51 3.46 -9.33 13.88
N GLY A 52 3.77 -10.10 14.92
CA GLY A 52 2.82 -10.93 15.65
C GLY A 52 2.12 -11.95 14.75
N TYR A 53 2.86 -12.55 13.81
CA TYR A 53 2.35 -13.50 12.81
C TYR A 53 1.22 -12.97 11.92
N LYS A 54 1.12 -11.64 11.78
CA LYS A 54 0.17 -10.97 10.89
C LYS A 54 0.92 -10.14 9.86
N CYS A 55 0.22 -9.64 8.86
CA CYS A 55 0.77 -8.70 7.87
C CYS A 55 0.56 -7.26 8.31
N LYS A 56 1.34 -6.80 9.30
CA LYS A 56 1.27 -5.43 9.82
C LYS A 56 2.20 -4.46 9.09
N TYR A 57 3.31 -4.97 8.56
CA TYR A 57 4.36 -4.16 7.96
C TYR A 57 4.70 -4.69 6.58
N GLU A 58 4.91 -3.79 5.63
CA GLU A 58 5.39 -4.10 4.29
C GLU A 58 6.90 -3.88 4.25
N ILE A 59 7.66 -4.98 4.33
CA ILE A 59 9.12 -4.97 4.14
C ILE A 59 9.44 -5.75 2.88
N MET A 60 10.26 -5.16 2.01
CA MET A 60 10.82 -5.83 0.85
C MET A 60 12.19 -6.40 1.18
N GLU A 61 12.40 -7.68 0.91
CA GLU A 61 13.73 -8.29 0.94
C GLU A 61 14.42 -8.08 -0.41
N ILE A 62 15.65 -7.57 -0.38
CA ILE A 62 16.50 -7.45 -1.57
C ILE A 62 17.62 -8.49 -1.42
N PRO A 63 17.61 -9.58 -2.21
CA PRO A 63 18.62 -10.61 -2.10
C PRO A 63 19.98 -10.09 -2.58
N ILE A 64 21.00 -10.21 -1.74
CA ILE A 64 22.39 -9.89 -2.10
C ILE A 64 23.08 -11.21 -2.46
N HIS A 65 23.13 -11.51 -3.76
CA HIS A 65 23.68 -12.77 -4.28
C HIS A 65 25.17 -12.97 -3.98
N SER A 66 25.91 -11.90 -3.67
CA SER A 66 27.34 -11.96 -3.34
C SER A 66 27.64 -12.57 -1.96
N THR A 67 26.61 -12.84 -1.14
CA THR A 67 26.77 -13.35 0.22
C THR A 67 26.36 -14.82 0.29
N ILE A 68 27.30 -15.70 0.64
CA ILE A 68 27.03 -17.13 0.83
C ILE A 68 26.23 -17.31 2.13
N ASN A 69 24.95 -17.62 2.02
CA ASN A 69 24.07 -17.91 3.16
C ASN A 69 23.76 -19.41 3.23
N THR A 70 24.79 -20.24 3.32
CA THR A 70 24.65 -21.70 3.48
C THR A 70 25.07 -22.12 4.88
N VAL A 71 24.22 -22.90 5.55
CA VAL A 71 24.57 -23.52 6.83
C VAL A 71 25.48 -24.71 6.57
N ALA A 72 26.67 -24.71 7.18
CA ALA A 72 27.62 -25.80 7.08
C ALA A 72 28.05 -26.27 8.47
N PHE A 73 28.41 -27.54 8.60
CA PHE A 73 28.99 -28.07 9.81
C PHE A 73 30.49 -27.74 9.86
N PRO A 74 30.96 -26.92 10.82
CA PRO A 74 32.38 -26.65 10.95
C PRO A 74 33.08 -27.94 11.37
N MET A 75 34.13 -28.33 10.64
CA MET A 75 34.94 -29.49 10.94
C MET A 75 36.41 -29.16 10.84
N SER A 76 37.22 -29.79 11.68
CA SER A 76 38.67 -29.78 11.51
C SER A 76 39.05 -30.37 10.15
N LEU A 77 40.04 -29.75 9.49
CA LEU A 77 40.59 -30.19 8.21
C LEU A 77 41.07 -31.65 8.26
N THR A 78 41.56 -32.09 9.42
CA THR A 78 42.15 -33.42 9.66
C THR A 78 41.17 -34.43 10.25
N SER A 79 39.88 -34.09 10.37
CA SER A 79 38.90 -35.00 10.98
C SER A 79 38.70 -36.26 10.13
N PRO A 80 38.81 -37.47 10.70
CA PRO A 80 38.55 -38.72 9.99
C PRO A 80 37.07 -38.86 9.59
N TYR A 81 36.16 -38.16 10.28
CA TYR A 81 34.72 -38.20 10.03
C TYR A 81 34.26 -37.28 8.90
N ARG A 82 35.13 -36.42 8.38
CA ARG A 82 34.78 -35.44 7.33
C ARG A 82 34.12 -36.10 6.12
N LYS A 83 34.65 -37.24 5.67
CA LYS A 83 34.11 -37.96 4.51
C LYS A 83 32.73 -38.56 4.80
N ALA A 84 32.55 -39.16 5.98
CA ALA A 84 31.29 -39.75 6.40
C ALA A 84 30.18 -38.70 6.54
N ILE A 85 30.48 -37.56 7.16
CA ILE A 85 29.50 -36.49 7.35
C ILE A 85 29.16 -35.82 6.02
N ASN A 86 30.14 -35.59 5.13
CA ASN A 86 29.87 -35.06 3.80
C ASN A 86 28.96 -35.97 2.98
N LEU A 87 29.20 -37.29 3.00
CA LEU A 87 28.32 -38.26 2.34
C LEU A 87 26.92 -38.25 2.96
N GLY A 88 26.83 -38.15 4.29
CA GLY A 88 25.56 -38.00 4.99
C GLY A 88 24.80 -36.75 4.54
N LEU A 89 25.49 -35.62 4.40
CA LEU A 89 24.89 -34.35 3.97
C LEU A 89 24.37 -34.44 2.52
N ILE A 90 25.16 -35.03 1.61
CA ILE A 90 24.75 -35.25 0.22
C ILE A 90 23.48 -36.11 0.18
N LYS A 91 23.45 -37.22 0.94
CA LYS A 91 22.28 -38.09 1.00
C LYS A 91 21.05 -37.40 1.60
N MET A 92 21.23 -36.51 2.57
CA MET A 92 20.14 -35.69 3.13
C MET A 92 19.59 -34.69 2.10
N THR A 93 20.44 -34.15 1.23
CA THR A 93 20.03 -33.29 0.12
C THR A 93 19.27 -34.08 -0.94
N GLU A 94 19.79 -35.24 -1.35
CA GLU A 94 19.14 -36.12 -2.34
C GLU A 94 17.77 -36.63 -1.88
N SER A 95 17.62 -36.91 -0.58
CA SER A 95 16.35 -37.38 0.00
C SER A 95 15.32 -36.27 0.25
N GLY A 96 15.65 -34.99 0.01
CA GLY A 96 14.77 -33.85 0.28
C GLY A 96 14.61 -33.50 1.77
N VAL A 97 15.24 -34.25 2.68
CA VAL A 97 15.24 -33.96 4.13
C VAL A 97 15.88 -32.60 4.40
N HIS A 98 16.91 -32.25 3.64
CA HIS A 98 17.56 -30.94 3.72
C HIS A 98 16.57 -29.79 3.46
N ASP A 99 15.74 -29.90 2.43
CA ASP A 99 14.78 -28.85 2.05
C ASP A 99 13.68 -28.70 3.10
N TYR A 100 13.21 -29.83 3.63
CA TYR A 100 12.26 -29.85 4.73
C TYR A 100 12.81 -29.11 5.96
N ILE A 101 14.01 -29.47 6.43
CA ILE A 101 14.65 -28.83 7.59
C ILE A 101 14.86 -27.33 7.33
N THR A 102 15.30 -26.97 6.13
CA THR A 102 15.55 -25.57 5.75
C THR A 102 14.25 -24.75 5.80
N SER A 103 13.13 -25.33 5.36
CA SER A 103 11.82 -24.68 5.41
C SER A 103 11.34 -24.40 6.85
N LEU A 104 11.67 -25.28 7.80
CA LEU A 104 11.33 -25.11 9.22
C LEU A 104 12.19 -24.05 9.91
N ILE A 105 13.50 -24.03 9.62
CA ILE A 105 14.45 -23.11 10.26
C ILE A 105 14.24 -21.68 9.75
N SER A 106 13.93 -21.54 8.47
CA SER A 106 13.77 -20.25 7.82
C SER A 106 12.50 -20.22 6.98
N PRO A 107 11.34 -20.01 7.63
CA PRO A 107 10.11 -19.83 6.90
C PRO A 107 10.25 -18.68 5.90
N ALA A 108 9.60 -18.81 4.75
CA ALA A 108 9.48 -17.71 3.81
C ALA A 108 8.87 -16.48 4.50
N LEU A 109 9.14 -15.28 3.98
CA LEU A 109 8.38 -14.11 4.44
C LEU A 109 6.89 -14.38 4.22
N PRO A 110 6.02 -13.97 5.16
CA PRO A 110 4.60 -14.03 4.91
C PRO A 110 4.35 -13.21 3.64
N LYS A 111 3.83 -13.88 2.61
CA LYS A 111 3.27 -13.18 1.46
C LYS A 111 2.03 -12.48 1.99
N CYS A 112 2.21 -11.25 2.45
CA CYS A 112 1.10 -10.37 2.67
C CYS A 112 0.47 -10.21 1.31
N ASP A 113 -0.74 -10.76 1.15
CA ASP A 113 -1.54 -10.55 -0.04
C ASP A 113 -1.53 -9.03 -0.28
N GLN A 114 -0.74 -8.60 -1.26
CA GLN A 114 -0.98 -7.31 -1.87
C GLN A 114 -2.41 -7.42 -2.31
N GLN A 115 -3.31 -6.69 -1.65
CA GLN A 115 -4.75 -6.72 -1.88
C GLN A 115 -4.97 -7.07 -3.33
N THR A 116 -5.26 -8.35 -3.55
CA THR A 116 -5.33 -8.89 -4.90
C THR A 116 -6.29 -7.97 -5.59
N LEU A 117 -5.81 -7.33 -6.66
CA LEU A 117 -6.63 -6.60 -7.59
C LEU A 117 -7.53 -7.64 -8.28
N TYR A 118 -8.35 -8.37 -7.51
CA TYR A 118 -9.60 -8.88 -8.00
C TYR A 118 -10.25 -7.64 -8.59
N GLN A 119 -10.61 -7.72 -9.87
CA GLN A 119 -11.40 -6.74 -10.62
C GLN A 119 -12.82 -6.57 -10.02
N SER A 120 -12.96 -6.66 -8.70
CA SER A 120 -14.12 -6.23 -7.97
C SER A 120 -13.97 -4.71 -7.80
N ALA A 121 -14.81 -3.98 -8.52
CA ALA A 121 -14.84 -2.52 -8.54
C ALA A 121 -14.66 -1.94 -7.12
N ARG A 122 -13.56 -1.22 -6.89
CA ARG A 122 -13.29 -0.57 -5.61
C ARG A 122 -14.40 0.46 -5.36
N LEU A 123 -15.02 0.42 -4.19
CA LEU A 123 -16.00 1.44 -3.77
C LEU A 123 -15.45 2.86 -3.92
N ASN A 124 -14.14 3.04 -3.76
CA ASN A 124 -13.48 4.33 -3.94
C ASN A 124 -13.54 4.88 -5.37
N ASP A 125 -13.52 4.02 -6.39
CA ASP A 125 -13.70 4.46 -7.78
C ASP A 125 -15.17 4.80 -8.06
N LEU A 126 -16.11 4.08 -7.44
CA LEU A 126 -17.56 4.34 -7.56
C LEU A 126 -17.99 5.67 -6.93
N ILE A 127 -17.31 6.13 -5.86
CA ILE A 127 -17.62 7.41 -5.19
C ILE A 127 -17.53 8.59 -6.18
N THR A 128 -16.58 8.57 -7.10
CA THR A 128 -16.43 9.65 -8.09
C THR A 128 -17.62 9.70 -9.05
N SER A 129 -18.08 8.55 -9.54
CA SER A 129 -19.26 8.42 -10.39
C SER A 129 -20.55 8.84 -9.68
N PHE A 130 -20.75 8.41 -8.42
CA PHE A 130 -21.91 8.82 -7.62
C PHE A 130 -21.87 10.32 -7.28
N GLY A 131 -20.68 10.89 -7.06
CA GLY A 131 -20.49 12.33 -6.84
C GLY A 131 -20.89 13.17 -8.06
N LEU A 132 -20.48 12.76 -9.25
CA LEU A 132 -20.89 13.38 -10.52
C LEU A 132 -22.41 13.32 -10.72
N LEU A 133 -23.02 12.18 -10.40
CA LEU A 133 -24.47 11.98 -10.52
C LEU A 133 -25.22 12.88 -9.53
N GLY A 134 -24.74 12.98 -8.28
CA GLY A 134 -25.29 13.89 -7.27
C GLY A 134 -25.20 15.37 -7.67
N LEU A 135 -24.05 15.79 -8.23
CA LEU A 135 -23.87 17.15 -8.76
C LEU A 135 -24.83 17.45 -9.91
N GLY A 136 -25.06 16.50 -10.81
CA GLY A 136 -26.02 16.64 -11.90
C GLY A 136 -27.45 16.85 -11.42
N ILE A 137 -27.87 16.09 -10.41
CA ILE A 137 -29.21 16.24 -9.80
C ILE A 137 -29.35 17.62 -9.16
N LEU A 138 -28.35 18.06 -8.39
CA LEU A 138 -28.35 19.39 -7.77
C LEU A 138 -28.44 20.49 -8.82
N ALA A 139 -27.63 20.42 -9.88
CA ALA A 139 -27.66 21.39 -10.97
C ALA A 139 -29.04 21.47 -11.63
N ALA A 140 -29.67 20.33 -11.91
CA ALA A 140 -31.02 20.29 -12.49
C ALA A 140 -32.08 20.92 -11.58
N VAL A 141 -32.06 20.62 -10.28
CA VAL A 141 -32.99 21.20 -9.30
C VAL A 141 -32.80 22.72 -9.21
N THR A 142 -31.55 23.21 -9.23
CA THR A 142 -31.30 24.65 -9.21
C THR A 142 -31.79 25.37 -10.46
N ALA A 143 -31.61 24.77 -11.64
CA ALA A 143 -32.08 25.34 -12.91
C ALA A 143 -33.61 25.46 -12.94
N VAL A 144 -34.34 24.41 -12.55
CA VAL A 144 -35.81 24.42 -12.48
C VAL A 144 -36.31 25.44 -11.46
N SER A 145 -35.64 25.55 -10.32
CA SER A 145 -36.00 26.51 -9.28
C SER A 145 -35.84 27.95 -9.77
N LEU A 146 -34.74 28.24 -10.49
CA LEU A 146 -34.50 29.55 -11.10
C LEU A 146 -35.54 29.90 -12.17
N GLU A 147 -35.90 28.95 -13.04
CA GLU A 147 -36.94 29.15 -14.05
C GLU A 147 -38.30 29.46 -13.42
N CYS A 148 -38.70 28.69 -12.41
CA CYS A 148 -39.93 28.93 -11.65
C CYS A 148 -39.94 30.32 -11.00
N PHE A 149 -38.81 30.73 -10.42
CA PHE A 149 -38.69 32.03 -9.77
C PHE A 149 -38.77 33.17 -10.79
N TRP A 150 -38.08 33.05 -11.93
CA TRP A 150 -38.15 34.02 -13.03
C TRP A 150 -39.55 34.12 -13.62
N LYS A 151 -40.24 33.00 -13.84
CA LYS A 151 -41.60 33.00 -14.38
C LYS A 151 -42.58 33.67 -13.43
N LYS A 152 -42.47 33.42 -12.12
CA LYS A 152 -43.26 34.13 -11.10
C LYS A 152 -42.96 35.63 -11.06
N ARG A 153 -41.67 36.01 -11.11
CA ARG A 153 -41.27 37.43 -11.14
C ARG A 153 -41.79 38.15 -12.38
N LYS A 154 -41.72 37.52 -13.55
CA LYS A 154 -42.24 38.07 -14.82
C LYS A 154 -43.76 38.26 -14.76
N LEU A 155 -44.50 37.27 -14.24
CA LEU A 155 -45.95 37.37 -14.04
C LEU A 155 -46.35 38.53 -13.11
N VAL A 156 -45.58 38.79 -12.05
CA VAL A 156 -45.84 39.93 -11.15
C VAL A 156 -45.54 41.26 -11.84
N LEU A 157 -44.43 41.35 -12.58
CA LEU A 157 -44.08 42.54 -13.37
C LEU A 157 -45.10 42.85 -14.47
N ASP A 158 -45.57 41.83 -15.19
CA ASP A 158 -46.59 41.98 -16.23
C ASP A 158 -47.94 42.40 -15.63
N LYS A 159 -48.33 41.88 -14.45
CA LYS A 159 -49.51 42.35 -13.71
C LYS A 159 -49.39 43.81 -13.25
N LEU A 160 -48.21 44.24 -12.81
CA LEU A 160 -47.97 45.64 -12.40
C LEU A 160 -47.98 46.60 -13.60
N LYS A 161 -47.43 46.19 -14.75
CA LYS A 161 -47.52 46.95 -16.01
C LYS A 161 -48.95 47.01 -16.57
N GLY A 162 -49.72 45.94 -16.45
CA GLY A 162 -51.13 45.93 -16.83
C GLY A 162 -51.98 46.86 -15.95
N LYS A 163 -51.70 46.92 -14.65
CA LYS A 163 -52.41 47.83 -13.73
C LYS A 163 -52.12 49.31 -14.02
N THR A 164 -50.86 49.65 -14.31
CA THR A 164 -50.46 51.02 -14.66
C THR A 164 -51.01 51.50 -16.00
N MET A 165 -51.29 50.61 -16.96
CA MET A 165 -52.01 50.98 -18.20
C MET A 165 -53.50 51.20 -17.99
N ILE A 166 -54.14 50.53 -17.02
CA ILE A 166 -55.56 50.72 -16.71
C ILE A 166 -55.78 52.05 -15.97
N ASP A 167 -54.89 52.41 -15.05
CA ASP A 167 -54.96 53.70 -14.35
C ASP A 167 -54.71 54.89 -15.29
N HIS A 168 -53.74 54.79 -16.21
CA HIS A 168 -53.51 55.86 -17.20
C HIS A 168 -54.64 56.02 -18.22
N ASN A 169 -55.38 54.95 -18.57
CA ASN A 169 -56.55 55.08 -19.45
C ASN A 169 -57.78 55.68 -18.74
N PHE A 170 -57.81 55.70 -17.40
CA PHE A 170 -58.90 56.32 -16.65
C PHE A 170 -58.69 57.84 -16.44
N GLU A 171 -57.45 58.33 -16.47
CA GLU A 171 -57.14 59.77 -16.38
C GLU A 171 -57.35 60.55 -17.70
N PHE A 172 -57.47 59.89 -18.86
CA PHE A 172 -57.67 60.56 -20.15
C PHE A 172 -59.14 60.69 -20.62
N VAL A 173 -60.10 60.24 -19.82
CA VAL A 173 -61.54 60.21 -20.19
C VAL A 173 -62.38 61.25 -19.43
N HIS A 174 -61.76 62.18 -18.70
CA HIS A 174 -62.47 63.26 -18.01
C HIS A 174 -62.24 64.65 -18.60
#